data_AF-A0A7W8NLX2-F1
#
_entry.id   AF-A0A7W8NLX2-F1
#
_cell.length_a   1.000
_cell.length_b   1.000
_cell.length_c   1.000
_cell.angle_alpha   90.00
_cell.angle_beta   90.00
_cell.angle_gamma   90.00
#
_symmetry.space_group_name_H-M   'P 1'
#
loop_
_entity.id
_entity.type
_entity.pdbx_description
1 polymer ?
#
loop_
_entity_poly.entity_id
_entity_poly.type
_entity_poly.pdbx_seq_one_letter_code
_entity_poly.pdbx_strand_id
1 'polypeptide(L)'
;MSNSISPVPKSYQGIWRRTGIFRSDGRVDLTTSVWWFQSALFHIDLRIPQDRPRVDGPAALASLPPAQLTRFGAQTGFAGVTVVEKDRCEWRPEIAFPAISDELDAGLMRFDTPDNLHESGIDASYQEDWLRVVSGPVTGVRLDSLDHSGKVAYLIISGQQAAWACGIADAQFPATAGSEFSLLRRAHAAGPWRIVASNHGWLEHGATMMLPSLADSQPGQVISVGSERWRIDKIG
;
A
#
# COMPACT_ATOMS: atom_id res chain seq x y z
N MET A 1 13.98 -1.76 26.31
CA MET A 1 12.97 -2.83 26.33
C MET A 1 12.48 -2.99 24.91
N SER A 2 12.63 -4.17 24.32
CA SER A 2 12.16 -4.43 22.95
C SER A 2 10.62 -4.45 22.99
N ASN A 3 9.97 -3.40 22.48
CA ASN A 3 8.52 -3.43 22.27
C ASN A 3 8.25 -4.39 21.11
N SER A 4 7.99 -5.66 21.43
CA SER A 4 7.54 -6.63 20.44
C SER A 4 6.16 -6.21 19.93
N ILE A 5 6.10 -5.74 18.67
CA ILE A 5 4.85 -5.50 17.97
C ILE A 5 4.10 -6.84 17.86
N SER A 6 2.88 -6.89 18.38
CA SER A 6 2.03 -8.09 18.29
C SER A 6 1.51 -8.26 16.86
N PRO A 7 1.34 -9.51 16.39
CA PRO A 7 0.71 -9.74 15.09
C PRO A 7 -0.70 -9.16 15.04
N VAL A 8 -1.00 -8.49 13.93
CA VAL A 8 -2.32 -7.99 13.57
C VAL A 8 -3.34 -9.14 13.55
N PRO A 9 -4.53 -8.99 14.15
CA PRO A 9 -5.52 -10.07 14.21
C PRO A 9 -5.92 -10.58 12.81
N LYS A 10 -6.24 -11.87 12.71
CA LYS A 10 -6.56 -12.52 11.42
C LYS A 10 -7.75 -11.89 10.69
N SER A 11 -8.68 -11.27 11.41
CA SER A 11 -9.80 -10.54 10.81
C SER A 11 -9.36 -9.34 9.98
N TYR A 12 -8.19 -8.75 10.23
CA TYR A 12 -7.66 -7.63 9.46
C TYR A 12 -6.83 -8.09 8.26
N GLN A 13 -6.20 -9.27 8.33
CA GLN A 13 -5.27 -9.74 7.31
C GLN A 13 -5.99 -10.08 6.02
N GLY A 14 -5.56 -9.50 4.90
CA GLY A 14 -6.20 -9.69 3.60
C GLY A 14 -5.92 -8.54 2.65
N ILE A 15 -6.67 -8.53 1.55
CA ILE A 15 -6.69 -7.43 0.61
C ILE A 15 -8.07 -6.80 0.67
N TRP A 16 -8.09 -5.50 0.94
CA TRP A 16 -9.28 -4.70 1.13
C TRP A 16 -9.39 -3.64 0.05
N ARG A 17 -10.63 -3.34 -0.32
CA ARG A 17 -10.97 -2.24 -1.21
C ARG A 17 -11.97 -1.33 -0.52
N ARG A 18 -11.67 -0.03 -0.45
CA ARG A 18 -12.60 0.96 0.09
C ARG A 18 -13.75 1.15 -0.89
N THR A 19 -14.97 1.12 -0.40
CA THR A 19 -16.18 1.41 -1.18
C THR A 19 -16.65 2.85 -1.05
N GLY A 20 -16.27 3.54 0.04
CA GLY A 20 -16.53 4.96 0.21
C GLY A 20 -15.88 5.53 1.47
N ILE A 21 -15.69 6.84 1.46
CA ILE A 21 -15.42 7.65 2.66
C ILE A 21 -16.48 8.74 2.77
N PHE A 22 -17.05 8.89 3.96
CA PHE A 22 -18.10 9.85 4.31
C PHE A 22 -17.56 10.75 5.42
N ARG A 23 -17.53 12.06 5.20
CA ARG A 23 -17.01 13.02 6.18
C ARG A 23 -18.15 13.71 6.90
N SER A 24 -17.90 14.06 8.15
CA SER A 24 -18.81 14.81 9.02
C SER A 24 -19.24 16.17 8.44
N ASP A 25 -18.42 16.76 7.57
CA ASP A 25 -18.73 17.99 6.82
C ASP A 25 -19.63 17.78 5.59
N GLY A 26 -20.10 16.54 5.37
CA GLY A 26 -20.99 16.17 4.26
C GLY A 26 -20.25 15.80 2.96
N ARG A 27 -18.92 15.92 2.89
CA ARG A 27 -18.16 15.45 1.72
C ARG A 27 -18.15 13.93 1.65
N VAL A 28 -18.35 13.42 0.44
CA VAL A 28 -18.30 11.98 0.14
C VAL A 28 -17.32 11.74 -1.00
N ASP A 29 -16.50 10.70 -0.89
CA ASP A 29 -15.67 10.22 -1.99
C ASP A 29 -15.91 8.73 -2.25
N LEU A 30 -16.49 8.45 -3.41
CA LEU A 30 -16.73 7.12 -3.97
C LEU A 30 -15.87 6.85 -5.23
N THR A 31 -15.01 7.82 -5.59
CA THR A 31 -14.34 7.92 -6.89
C THR A 31 -12.84 7.70 -6.82
N THR A 32 -12.28 7.60 -5.62
CA THR A 32 -10.89 7.17 -5.43
C THR A 32 -10.85 5.65 -5.29
N SER A 33 -10.07 5.00 -6.15
CA SER A 33 -9.75 3.58 -5.99
C SER A 33 -8.72 3.44 -4.87
N VAL A 34 -9.14 2.87 -3.74
CA VAL A 34 -8.28 2.63 -2.58
C VAL A 34 -8.14 1.14 -2.33
N TRP A 35 -6.89 0.70 -2.20
CA TRP A 35 -6.51 -0.68 -1.92
C TRP A 35 -5.63 -0.73 -0.69
N TRP A 36 -6.00 -1.58 0.27
CA TRP A 36 -5.24 -1.82 1.48
C TRP A 36 -4.87 -3.30 1.59
N PHE A 37 -3.57 -3.57 1.57
CA PHE A 37 -2.99 -4.89 1.78
C PHE A 37 -2.53 -4.99 3.22
N GLN A 38 -2.95 -6.03 3.93
CA GLN A 38 -2.61 -6.23 5.34
C GLN A 38 -2.08 -7.64 5.57
N SER A 39 -0.79 -7.73 5.91
CA SER A 39 -0.17 -8.94 6.46
C SER A 39 -0.32 -8.98 7.99
N ALA A 40 0.29 -9.94 8.68
CA ALA A 40 0.27 -9.99 10.13
C ALA A 40 1.10 -8.88 10.80
N LEU A 41 1.95 -8.13 10.08
CA LEU A 41 2.64 -6.95 10.64
C LEU A 41 2.58 -5.70 9.77
N PHE A 42 2.60 -5.86 8.45
CA PHE A 42 2.80 -4.76 7.51
C PHE A 42 1.55 -4.44 6.71
N HIS A 43 1.41 -3.17 6.36
CA HIS A 43 0.43 -2.70 5.38
C HIS A 43 1.09 -2.05 4.16
N ILE A 44 0.34 -2.06 3.05
CA ILE A 44 0.53 -1.16 1.92
C ILE A 44 -0.85 -0.62 1.54
N ASP A 45 -1.01 0.70 1.56
CA ASP A 45 -2.22 1.42 1.12
C ASP A 45 -1.91 2.24 -0.14
N LEU A 46 -2.76 2.13 -1.16
CA LEU A 46 -2.63 2.86 -2.42
C LEU A 46 -3.97 3.48 -2.83
N ARG A 47 -3.98 4.80 -3.02
CA ARG A 47 -5.15 5.63 -3.35
C ARG A 47 -4.95 6.34 -4.68
N ILE A 48 -5.73 5.97 -5.68
CA ILE A 48 -5.65 6.53 -7.03
C ILE A 48 -7.03 7.07 -7.45
N PRO A 49 -7.14 8.36 -7.78
CA PRO A 49 -8.35 8.90 -8.39
C PRO A 49 -8.74 8.16 -9.69
N GLN A 50 -10.02 7.78 -9.84
CA GLN A 50 -10.46 7.03 -11.04
C GLN A 50 -10.34 7.84 -12.34
N ASP A 51 -10.49 9.16 -12.25
CA ASP A 51 -10.34 10.14 -13.34
C ASP A 51 -8.92 10.73 -13.42
N ARG A 52 -7.94 10.11 -12.75
CA ARG A 52 -6.53 10.46 -12.93
C ARG A 52 -6.17 10.40 -14.42
N PRO A 53 -5.50 11.43 -14.99
CA PRO A 53 -5.09 11.40 -16.39
C PRO A 53 -4.11 10.25 -16.64
N ARG A 54 -4.26 9.60 -17.80
CA ARG A 54 -3.30 8.60 -18.29
C ARG A 54 -2.11 9.32 -18.90
N VAL A 55 -0.93 8.79 -18.67
CA VAL A 55 0.34 9.32 -19.19
C VAL A 55 1.20 8.16 -19.66
N ASP A 56 1.82 8.29 -20.83
CA ASP A 56 2.63 7.22 -21.44
C ASP A 56 4.03 7.10 -20.83
N GLY A 57 4.45 8.12 -20.06
CA GLY A 57 5.75 8.15 -19.41
C GLY A 57 5.91 9.35 -18.48
N PRO A 58 6.97 9.38 -17.66
CA PRO A 58 7.21 10.45 -16.69
C PRO A 58 7.38 11.82 -17.37
N ALA A 59 7.97 11.87 -18.57
CA ALA A 59 8.15 13.11 -19.32
C ALA A 59 6.82 13.77 -19.73
N ALA A 60 5.74 12.99 -19.90
CA ALA A 60 4.43 13.51 -20.29
C ALA A 60 3.79 14.37 -19.18
N LEU A 61 4.20 14.20 -17.91
CA LEU A 61 3.71 15.02 -16.81
C LEU A 61 4.00 16.51 -17.00
N ALA A 62 5.15 16.84 -17.58
CA ALA A 62 5.54 18.22 -17.83
C ALA A 62 4.63 18.94 -18.86
N SER A 63 3.91 18.17 -19.66
CA SER A 63 3.00 18.66 -20.70
C SER A 63 1.53 18.68 -20.26
N LEU A 64 1.21 18.18 -19.06
CA LEU A 64 -0.17 18.18 -18.57
C LEU A 64 -0.64 19.60 -18.25
N PRO A 65 -1.88 19.97 -18.62
CA PRO A 65 -2.53 21.17 -18.10
C PRO A 65 -2.55 21.17 -16.57
N PRO A 66 -2.50 22.35 -15.91
CA PRO A 66 -2.44 22.43 -14.44
C PRO A 66 -3.49 21.61 -13.71
N ALA A 67 -4.75 21.64 -14.16
CA ALA A 67 -5.84 20.86 -13.55
C ALA A 67 -5.61 19.34 -13.63
N GLN A 68 -5.07 18.86 -14.76
CA GLN A 68 -4.73 17.44 -14.93
C GLN A 68 -3.52 17.05 -14.08
N LEU A 69 -2.52 17.92 -13.97
CA LEU A 69 -1.37 17.71 -13.10
C LEU A 69 -1.79 17.66 -11.62
N THR A 70 -2.67 18.57 -11.18
CA THR A 70 -3.27 18.52 -9.84
C THR A 70 -4.03 17.21 -9.62
N ARG A 71 -4.82 16.76 -10.60
CA ARG A 71 -5.55 15.50 -10.48
C ARG A 71 -4.61 14.28 -10.46
N PHE A 72 -3.53 14.33 -11.21
CA PHE A 72 -2.46 13.32 -11.16
C PHE A 72 -1.75 13.29 -9.81
N GLY A 73 -1.50 14.46 -9.22
CA GLY A 73 -0.87 14.60 -7.90
C GLY A 73 -1.79 14.30 -6.72
N ALA A 74 -3.10 14.13 -6.93
CA ALA A 74 -4.07 13.79 -5.88
C ALA A 74 -4.01 12.30 -5.45
N GLN A 75 -3.09 11.53 -6.02
CA GLN A 75 -2.79 10.17 -5.58
C GLN A 75 -2.06 10.20 -4.25
N THR A 76 -2.32 9.21 -3.41
CA THR A 76 -1.59 9.02 -2.16
C THR A 76 -1.34 7.55 -1.91
N GLY A 77 -0.42 7.23 -1.02
CA GLY A 77 -0.22 5.88 -0.52
C GLY A 77 0.89 5.84 0.51
N PHE A 78 0.88 4.78 1.30
CA PHE A 78 1.81 4.62 2.41
C PHE A 78 1.97 3.15 2.78
N ALA A 79 3.12 2.83 3.38
CA ALA A 79 3.47 1.48 3.77
C ALA A 79 4.29 1.51 5.06
N GLY A 80 4.07 0.50 5.89
CA GLY A 80 4.71 0.43 7.19
C GLY A 80 4.10 -0.64 8.08
N VAL A 81 4.16 -0.39 9.38
CA VAL A 81 3.67 -1.31 10.41
C VAL A 81 2.24 -0.97 10.78
N THR A 82 1.43 -1.98 11.03
CA THR A 82 0.09 -1.83 11.62
C THR A 82 0.11 -2.31 13.05
N VAL A 83 -0.48 -1.53 13.96
CA VAL A 83 -0.68 -1.90 15.37
C VAL A 83 -2.17 -1.92 15.65
N VAL A 84 -2.65 -3.03 16.22
CA VAL A 84 -4.06 -3.18 16.60
C VAL A 84 -4.15 -3.42 18.09
N GLU A 85 -4.92 -2.57 18.76
CA GLU A 85 -5.26 -2.68 20.18
C GLU A 85 -6.78 -2.67 20.31
N LYS A 86 -7.37 -3.83 20.60
CA LYS A 86 -8.83 -4.05 20.58
C LYS A 86 -9.42 -3.71 19.20
N ASP A 87 -10.25 -2.68 19.13
CA ASP A 87 -10.90 -2.15 17.94
C ASP A 87 -10.16 -0.95 17.36
N ARG A 88 -9.10 -0.46 18.01
CA ARG A 88 -8.27 0.62 17.47
C ARG A 88 -7.18 0.06 16.57
N CYS A 89 -7.15 0.50 15.32
CA CYS A 89 -6.09 0.22 14.36
C CYS A 89 -5.28 1.49 14.13
N GLU A 90 -3.96 1.35 14.11
CA GLU A 90 -3.00 2.43 13.90
C GLU A 90 -2.04 2.04 12.80
N TRP A 91 -1.90 2.92 11.81
CA TRP A 91 -0.95 2.79 10.72
C TRP A 91 0.27 3.63 11.02
N ARG A 92 1.44 2.98 11.08
CA ARG A 92 2.75 3.62 11.30
C ARG A 92 3.57 3.51 10.02
N PRO A 93 3.39 4.44 9.07
CA PRO A 93 4.10 4.39 7.81
C PRO A 93 5.57 4.75 8.00
N GLU A 94 6.42 3.99 7.33
CA GLU A 94 7.83 4.32 7.14
C GLU A 94 8.05 4.97 5.77
N ILE A 95 7.18 4.64 4.80
CA ILE A 95 7.17 5.21 3.45
C ILE A 95 5.79 5.80 3.21
N ALA A 96 5.74 7.04 2.71
CA ALA A 96 4.51 7.69 2.27
C ALA A 96 4.74 8.57 1.05
N PHE A 97 3.72 8.70 0.21
CA PHE A 97 3.66 9.67 -0.86
C PHE A 97 2.23 10.25 -1.00
N PRO A 98 2.09 11.56 -1.18
CA PRO A 98 3.09 12.54 -0.73
C PRO A 98 3.42 12.30 0.76
N ALA A 99 4.43 13.00 1.27
CA ALA A 99 4.69 12.98 2.71
C ALA A 99 3.38 13.24 3.49
N ILE A 100 3.06 12.35 4.43
CA ILE A 100 1.95 12.58 5.36
C ILE A 100 2.46 13.32 6.59
N SER A 101 1.56 13.98 7.30
CA SER A 101 1.89 14.64 8.57
C SER A 101 2.30 13.63 9.64
N ASP A 102 3.01 14.11 10.67
CA ASP A 102 3.33 13.34 11.88
C ASP A 102 2.10 13.04 12.75
N GLU A 103 0.90 13.48 12.33
CA GLU A 103 -0.34 13.11 12.95
C GLU A 103 -0.58 11.60 12.85
N LEU A 104 -1.07 11.05 13.95
CA LEU A 104 -1.30 9.62 14.09
C LEU A 104 -2.41 9.18 13.14
N ASP A 105 -2.10 8.33 12.18
CA ASP A 105 -3.11 7.70 11.33
C ASP A 105 -3.72 6.51 12.07
N ALA A 106 -4.95 6.67 12.55
CA ALA A 106 -5.65 5.66 13.33
C ALA A 106 -7.17 5.74 13.16
N GLY A 107 -7.82 4.59 13.29
CA GLY A 107 -9.27 4.42 13.16
C GLY A 107 -9.82 3.39 14.15
N LEU A 108 -11.11 3.51 14.46
CA LEU A 108 -11.91 2.51 15.18
C LEU A 108 -12.56 1.57 14.17
N MET A 109 -12.40 0.27 14.39
CA MET A 109 -12.64 -0.77 13.40
C MET A 109 -13.75 -1.71 13.87
N ARG A 110 -14.82 -1.79 13.08
CA ARG A 110 -15.97 -2.65 13.35
C ARG A 110 -16.20 -3.59 12.18
N PHE A 111 -16.05 -4.89 12.42
CA PHE A 111 -16.36 -5.93 11.44
C PHE A 111 -17.83 -6.32 11.56
N ASP A 112 -18.61 -6.06 10.52
CA ASP A 112 -20.00 -6.50 10.43
C ASP A 112 -20.11 -7.94 9.93
N THR A 113 -19.17 -8.31 9.08
CA THR A 113 -18.91 -9.70 8.66
C THR A 113 -17.39 -9.89 8.57
N PRO A 114 -16.90 -11.12 8.34
CA PRO A 114 -15.48 -11.32 8.04
C PRO A 114 -14.95 -10.52 6.85
N ASP A 115 -15.82 -10.09 5.92
CA ASP A 115 -15.45 -9.44 4.67
C ASP A 115 -16.00 -8.00 4.53
N ASN A 116 -16.70 -7.51 5.55
CA ASN A 116 -17.25 -6.15 5.62
C ASN A 116 -16.70 -5.47 6.87
N LEU A 117 -15.91 -4.41 6.64
CA LEU A 117 -15.28 -3.63 7.68
C LEU A 117 -15.73 -2.18 7.58
N HIS A 118 -16.13 -1.64 8.71
CA HIS A 118 -16.41 -0.22 8.88
C HIS A 118 -15.34 0.41 9.75
N GLU A 119 -14.77 1.50 9.28
CA GLU A 119 -13.79 2.31 9.97
C GLU A 119 -14.40 3.65 10.34
N SER A 120 -14.12 4.14 11.55
CA SER A 120 -14.46 5.49 11.97
C SER A 120 -13.21 6.21 12.45
N GLY A 121 -13.04 7.47 12.03
CA GLY A 121 -11.96 8.31 12.56
C GLY A 121 -12.07 8.43 14.09
N ILE A 122 -10.94 8.52 14.78
CA ILE A 122 -10.90 8.62 16.25
C ILE A 122 -11.71 9.82 16.78
N ASP A 123 -11.71 10.92 16.01
CA ASP A 123 -12.44 12.16 16.29
C ASP A 123 -13.86 12.19 15.69
N ALA A 124 -14.34 11.06 15.14
CA ALA A 124 -15.57 10.93 14.39
C ALA A 124 -15.68 11.87 13.16
N SER A 125 -14.55 12.34 12.62
CA SER A 125 -14.54 13.24 11.46
C SER A 125 -14.90 12.55 10.15
N TYR A 126 -14.72 11.23 10.07
CA TYR A 126 -15.05 10.43 8.90
C TYR A 126 -15.48 8.99 9.25
N GLN A 127 -16.12 8.36 8.27
CA GLN A 127 -16.40 6.93 8.21
C GLN A 127 -15.94 6.36 6.87
N GLU A 128 -15.34 5.17 6.88
CA GLU A 128 -15.00 4.43 5.66
C GLU A 128 -15.62 3.04 5.68
N ASP A 129 -16.07 2.60 4.50
CA ASP A 129 -16.55 1.24 4.29
C ASP A 129 -15.55 0.46 3.42
N TRP A 130 -15.27 -0.76 3.85
CA TRP A 130 -14.26 -1.62 3.24
C TRP A 130 -14.83 -3.01 2.93
N LEU A 131 -14.50 -3.51 1.75
CA LEU A 131 -14.79 -4.88 1.31
C LEU A 131 -13.50 -5.68 1.17
N ARG A 132 -13.48 -6.89 1.72
CA ARG A 132 -12.40 -7.81 1.46
C ARG A 132 -12.55 -8.39 0.06
N VAL A 133 -11.50 -8.26 -0.75
CA VAL A 133 -11.47 -8.78 -2.13
C VAL A 133 -10.65 -10.06 -2.26
N VAL A 134 -9.73 -10.32 -1.32
CA VAL A 134 -9.01 -11.60 -1.19
C VAL A 134 -8.89 -11.95 0.28
N SER A 135 -9.32 -13.16 0.60
CA SER A 135 -9.03 -13.86 1.85
C SER A 135 -8.00 -14.96 1.61
N GLY A 136 -7.23 -15.30 2.63
CA GLY A 136 -6.22 -16.36 2.57
C GLY A 136 -4.90 -15.97 3.22
N PRO A 137 -3.86 -16.81 3.10
CA PRO A 137 -2.54 -16.47 3.57
C PRO A 137 -2.04 -15.18 2.92
N VAL A 138 -1.61 -14.24 3.76
CA VAL A 138 -0.94 -13.00 3.34
C VAL A 138 0.43 -13.01 3.98
N THR A 139 1.48 -12.94 3.15
CA THR A 139 2.85 -12.83 3.61
C THR A 139 3.40 -11.48 3.23
N GLY A 140 3.86 -10.73 4.23
CA GLY A 140 4.52 -9.45 4.08
C GLY A 140 5.99 -9.54 4.46
N VAL A 141 6.84 -8.80 3.75
CA VAL A 141 8.24 -8.62 4.13
C VAL A 141 8.60 -7.14 4.07
N ARG A 142 9.41 -6.70 5.05
CA ARG A 142 10.17 -5.45 5.01
C ARG A 142 11.57 -5.76 4.50
N LEU A 143 12.04 -4.93 3.58
CA LEU A 143 13.25 -5.13 2.82
C LEU A 143 14.18 -3.93 2.97
N ASP A 144 15.47 -4.20 3.16
CA ASP A 144 16.52 -3.18 3.13
C ASP A 144 17.30 -3.24 1.82
N SER A 145 17.66 -2.06 1.31
CA SER A 145 18.59 -1.94 0.19
C SER A 145 19.98 -2.49 0.53
N LEU A 146 20.65 -3.07 -0.47
CA LEU A 146 22.01 -3.60 -0.33
C LEU A 146 23.09 -2.56 -0.61
N ASP A 147 22.75 -1.46 -1.27
CA ASP A 147 23.67 -0.43 -1.77
C ASP A 147 23.89 0.74 -0.79
N HIS A 148 23.38 0.61 0.45
CA HIS A 148 23.43 1.65 1.48
C HIS A 148 22.77 2.97 1.08
N SER A 149 21.88 2.97 0.08
CA SER A 149 21.13 4.15 -0.34
C SER A 149 20.14 4.65 0.71
N GLY A 150 19.85 3.86 1.74
CA GLY A 150 18.81 4.13 2.73
C GLY A 150 17.40 3.81 2.22
N LYS A 151 17.29 3.24 1.01
CA LYS A 151 16.00 2.75 0.50
C LYS A 151 15.53 1.54 1.29
N VAL A 152 14.22 1.51 1.50
CA VAL A 152 13.48 0.42 2.12
C VAL A 152 12.30 0.06 1.24
N ALA A 153 11.81 -1.17 1.35
CA ALA A 153 10.65 -1.61 0.62
C ALA A 153 9.76 -2.58 1.41
N TYR A 154 8.49 -2.60 1.04
CA TYR A 154 7.50 -3.54 1.53
C TYR A 154 6.96 -4.34 0.34
N LEU A 155 6.90 -5.66 0.51
CA LEU A 155 6.26 -6.57 -0.45
C LEU A 155 5.25 -7.43 0.30
N ILE A 156 3.99 -7.38 -0.12
CA ILE A 156 2.91 -8.21 0.41
C ILE A 156 2.35 -9.07 -0.72
N ILE A 157 2.29 -10.39 -0.54
CA ILE A 157 1.73 -11.33 -1.52
C ILE A 157 0.59 -12.14 -0.90
N SER A 158 -0.52 -12.23 -1.63
CA SER A 158 -1.61 -13.17 -1.33
C SER A 158 -2.17 -13.78 -2.62
N GLY A 159 -1.87 -15.08 -2.81
CA GLY A 159 -2.32 -15.84 -3.98
C GLY A 159 -1.83 -15.25 -5.31
N GLN A 160 -2.72 -14.56 -6.02
CA GLN A 160 -2.48 -13.99 -7.35
C GLN A 160 -2.45 -12.45 -7.34
N GLN A 161 -2.44 -11.85 -6.15
CA GLN A 161 -2.32 -10.42 -5.95
C GLN A 161 -1.08 -10.12 -5.09
N ALA A 162 -0.45 -8.99 -5.36
CA ALA A 162 0.68 -8.50 -4.59
C ALA A 162 0.68 -6.98 -4.55
N ALA A 163 1.24 -6.41 -3.50
CA ALA A 163 1.51 -4.98 -3.41
C ALA A 163 3.01 -4.77 -3.15
N TRP A 164 3.56 -3.78 -3.83
CA TRP A 164 4.94 -3.33 -3.73
C TRP A 164 4.94 -1.86 -3.33
N ALA A 165 5.77 -1.51 -2.34
CA ALA A 165 6.05 -0.15 -1.96
C ALA A 165 7.56 0.00 -1.75
N CYS A 166 8.19 0.97 -2.39
CA CYS A 166 9.61 1.25 -2.27
C CYS A 166 9.82 2.76 -2.12
N GLY A 167 10.76 3.16 -1.28
CA GLY A 167 11.06 4.56 -1.04
C GLY A 167 12.24 4.72 -0.08
N ILE A 168 12.48 5.95 0.37
CA ILE A 168 13.44 6.25 1.42
C ILE A 168 12.64 6.54 2.69
N ALA A 169 13.04 5.94 3.81
CA ALA A 169 12.43 6.21 5.10
C ALA A 169 12.54 7.72 5.44
N ASP A 170 11.50 8.30 6.01
CA ASP A 170 11.43 9.71 6.45
C ASP A 170 11.60 10.77 5.34
N ALA A 171 11.63 10.37 4.07
CA ALA A 171 11.82 11.32 2.97
C ALA A 171 10.51 12.05 2.63
N GLN A 172 10.60 13.38 2.54
CA GLN A 172 9.49 14.20 2.10
C GLN A 172 9.42 14.21 0.57
N PHE A 173 8.47 13.46 0.02
CA PHE A 173 8.29 13.38 -1.43
C PHE A 173 7.03 14.14 -1.91
N PRO A 174 7.09 14.88 -3.03
CA PRO A 174 5.90 15.16 -3.82
C PRO A 174 5.32 13.85 -4.36
N ALA A 175 4.05 13.84 -4.75
CA ALA A 175 3.23 12.64 -5.02
C ALA A 175 3.83 11.56 -5.94
N THR A 176 4.91 11.81 -6.69
CA THR A 176 5.55 10.79 -7.55
C THR A 176 7.08 10.73 -7.52
N ALA A 177 7.76 11.56 -6.71
CA ALA A 177 9.22 11.52 -6.67
C ALA A 177 9.70 10.49 -5.63
N GLY A 178 10.71 9.71 -5.97
CA GLY A 178 11.50 8.90 -5.01
C GLY A 178 10.80 7.72 -4.35
N SER A 179 9.49 7.54 -4.56
CA SER A 179 8.71 6.39 -4.08
C SER A 179 7.94 5.71 -5.22
N GLU A 180 7.86 4.39 -5.16
CA GLU A 180 7.10 3.55 -6.08
C GLU A 180 6.10 2.73 -5.28
N PHE A 181 4.82 2.81 -5.67
CA PHE A 181 3.76 1.99 -5.13
C PHE A 181 3.02 1.34 -6.27
N SER A 182 2.90 0.01 -6.22
CA SER A 182 2.35 -0.78 -7.32
C SER A 182 1.50 -1.93 -6.77
N LEU A 183 0.28 -2.05 -7.28
CA LEU A 183 -0.56 -3.23 -7.17
C LEU A 183 -0.29 -4.13 -8.37
N LEU A 184 -0.04 -5.41 -8.10
CA LEU A 184 0.26 -6.41 -9.11
C LEU A 184 -0.74 -7.56 -9.09
N ARG A 185 -1.03 -8.09 -10.27
CA ARG A 185 -1.87 -9.28 -10.45
C ARG A 185 -1.25 -10.24 -11.47
N ARG A 186 -1.40 -11.55 -11.21
CA ARG A 186 -1.14 -12.61 -12.20
C ARG A 186 -2.43 -13.37 -12.48
N ALA A 187 -2.56 -13.92 -13.69
CA ALA A 187 -3.77 -14.65 -14.10
C ALA A 187 -3.82 -16.10 -13.59
N HIS A 188 -2.66 -16.65 -13.22
CA HIS A 188 -2.46 -17.98 -12.68
C HIS A 188 -1.11 -18.02 -11.95
N ALA A 189 -0.87 -19.04 -11.12
CA ALA A 189 0.30 -19.10 -10.24
C ALA A 189 1.66 -19.00 -10.98
N ALA A 190 1.79 -19.61 -12.16
CA ALA A 190 3.01 -19.55 -12.96
C ALA A 190 3.08 -18.32 -13.91
N GLY A 191 2.05 -17.46 -13.92
CA GLY A 191 1.94 -16.34 -14.83
C GLY A 191 2.76 -15.12 -14.38
N PRO A 192 3.06 -14.19 -15.30
CA PRO A 192 3.78 -12.98 -14.96
C PRO A 192 2.93 -12.08 -14.05
N TRP A 193 3.58 -11.41 -13.11
CA TRP A 193 2.97 -10.34 -12.33
C TRP A 193 2.92 -9.07 -13.18
N ARG A 194 1.69 -8.60 -13.44
CA ARG A 194 1.43 -7.36 -14.16
C ARG A 194 1.07 -6.26 -13.19
N ILE A 195 1.62 -5.07 -13.39
CA ILE A 195 1.21 -3.87 -12.65
C ILE A 195 -0.17 -3.47 -13.16
N VAL A 196 -1.15 -3.40 -12.25
CA VAL A 196 -2.54 -3.05 -12.57
C VAL A 196 -2.98 -1.71 -11.98
N ALA A 197 -2.23 -1.17 -11.01
CA ALA A 197 -2.39 0.18 -10.49
C ALA A 197 -1.04 0.63 -9.92
N SER A 198 -0.63 1.88 -10.17
CA SER A 198 0.61 2.43 -9.65
C SER A 198 0.56 3.96 -9.53
N ASN A 199 1.27 4.51 -8.54
CA ASN A 199 1.50 5.96 -8.48
C ASN A 199 2.27 6.46 -9.73
N HIS A 200 3.10 5.60 -10.32
CA HIS A 200 3.73 5.78 -11.63
C HIS A 200 2.79 5.26 -12.72
N GLY A 201 1.75 6.02 -13.05
CA GLY A 201 0.66 5.56 -13.92
C GLY A 201 1.08 5.02 -15.29
N TRP A 202 2.24 5.43 -15.81
CA TRP A 202 2.81 4.90 -17.05
C TRP A 202 3.19 3.41 -16.98
N LEU A 203 3.33 2.83 -15.77
CA LEU A 203 3.60 1.40 -15.59
C LEU A 203 2.35 0.52 -15.79
N GLU A 204 1.16 1.09 -15.75
CA GLU A 204 -0.10 0.33 -15.85
C GLU A 204 -0.37 -0.22 -17.27
N HIS A 205 0.44 0.19 -18.26
CA HIS A 205 0.33 -0.18 -19.66
C HIS A 205 1.04 -1.50 -20.00
N GLY A 206 0.82 -2.51 -19.17
CA GLY A 206 1.33 -3.87 -19.40
C GLY A 206 2.73 -4.13 -18.84
N ALA A 207 3.28 -3.22 -18.02
CA ALA A 207 4.54 -3.48 -17.34
C ALA A 207 4.40 -4.71 -16.42
N THR A 208 5.47 -5.49 -16.36
CA THR A 208 5.57 -6.67 -15.50
C THR A 208 6.71 -6.48 -14.52
N MET A 209 6.56 -7.05 -13.32
CA MET A 209 7.61 -7.08 -12.32
C MET A 209 7.92 -8.52 -11.93
N MET A 210 9.20 -8.86 -11.81
CA MET A 210 9.57 -10.16 -11.27
C MET A 210 9.44 -10.13 -9.76
N LEU A 211 8.60 -11.00 -9.20
CA LEU A 211 8.46 -11.15 -7.75
C LEU A 211 8.96 -12.53 -7.31
N PRO A 212 9.62 -12.63 -6.14
CA PRO A 212 10.03 -13.90 -5.58
C PRO A 212 8.83 -14.65 -5.00
N SER A 213 9.00 -15.94 -4.74
CA SER A 213 8.15 -16.62 -3.75
C SER A 213 8.59 -16.15 -2.36
N LEU A 214 7.63 -15.85 -1.49
CA LEU A 214 7.89 -15.57 -0.07
C LEU A 214 7.71 -16.81 0.81
N ALA A 215 7.41 -17.97 0.23
CA ALA A 215 7.39 -19.23 0.96
C ALA A 215 8.76 -19.50 1.59
N ASP A 216 8.76 -19.92 2.85
CA ASP A 216 9.96 -20.29 3.62
C ASP A 216 11.03 -19.20 3.76
N SER A 217 10.68 -17.94 3.44
CA SER A 217 11.59 -16.81 3.57
C SER A 217 12.08 -16.64 5.00
N GLN A 218 13.31 -16.17 5.16
CA GLN A 218 13.93 -15.93 6.47
C GLN A 218 14.54 -14.52 6.54
N PRO A 219 14.53 -13.86 7.72
CA PRO A 219 15.32 -12.66 7.94
C PRO A 219 16.80 -12.86 7.56
N GLY A 220 17.40 -11.85 6.94
CA GLY A 220 18.76 -11.88 6.39
C GLY A 220 18.89 -12.47 4.97
N GLN A 221 17.88 -13.17 4.47
CA GLN A 221 17.89 -13.71 3.10
C GLN A 221 17.91 -12.56 2.07
N VAL A 222 18.67 -12.75 0.99
CA VAL A 222 18.65 -11.84 -0.17
C VAL A 222 17.69 -12.37 -1.22
N ILE A 223 16.75 -11.52 -1.65
CA ILE A 223 15.77 -11.81 -2.70
C ILE A 223 15.86 -10.77 -3.82
N SER A 224 15.37 -11.13 -5.01
CA SER A 224 15.25 -10.21 -6.13
C SER A 224 13.81 -9.75 -6.31
N VAL A 225 13.61 -8.44 -6.46
CA VAL A 225 12.33 -7.82 -6.83
C VAL A 225 12.60 -6.92 -8.03
N GLY A 226 11.95 -7.19 -9.15
CA GLY A 226 12.32 -6.60 -10.44
C GLY A 226 13.78 -6.94 -10.79
N SER A 227 14.57 -5.91 -11.11
CA SER A 227 16.01 -6.03 -11.37
C SER A 227 16.89 -5.79 -10.14
N GLU A 228 16.28 -5.40 -9.01
CA GLU A 228 17.02 -5.03 -7.80
C GLU A 228 17.07 -6.20 -6.81
N ARG A 229 18.10 -6.18 -5.95
CA ARG A 229 18.30 -7.17 -4.89
C ARG A 229 18.14 -6.51 -3.53
N TRP A 230 17.49 -7.23 -2.63
CA TRP A 230 17.02 -6.73 -1.36
C TRP A 230 17.33 -7.73 -0.26
N ARG A 231 17.65 -7.25 0.94
CA ARG A 231 17.76 -8.11 2.13
C ARG A 231 16.43 -8.10 2.87
N ILE A 232 15.90 -9.26 3.20
CA ILE A 232 14.75 -9.38 4.11
C ILE A 232 15.21 -8.95 5.50
N ASP A 233 14.68 -7.84 5.98
CA ASP A 233 14.89 -7.42 7.37
C ASP A 233 13.93 -8.17 8.29
N LYS A 234 12.64 -8.16 7.93
CA LYS A 234 11.59 -8.71 8.77
C LYS A 234 10.45 -9.31 7.95
N ILE A 235 9.81 -10.32 8.52
CA ILE A 235 8.67 -11.04 7.94
C ILE A 235 7.44 -10.80 8.83
N GLY A 236 6.30 -10.60 8.18
CA GLY A 236 5.02 -10.29 8.77
C GLY A 236 3.87 -10.91 8.02
#